data_AF-A0A0G0CF56-F1
#
_entry.id   AF-A0A0G0CF56-F1
#
_cell.length_a   1.000
_cell.length_b   1.000
_cell.length_c   1.000
_cell.angle_alpha   90.00
_cell.angle_beta   90.00
_cell.angle_gamma   90.00
#
_symmetry.space_group_name_H-M   'P 1'
#
loop_
_entity.id
_entity.type
_entity.pdbx_description
1 polymer ?
#
loop_
_entity_poly.entity_id
_entity_poly.type
_entity_poly.pdbx_seq_one_letter_code
_entity_poly.pdbx_strand_id
1 'polypeptide(L)'
;MFGTLIPESNSCVIASGNNSCNINFSWSITNPEGATTAITANEMTDVNLSGSSGNQSLPVPYLSSPRIFYLYNNAKSLVPTSESPNGSGVTVTSDCVSGTSWNGSICIVFSPTATLTASPRTIVIGSSSVLTWSSTNTTSCTGTGFDTGGATSDNATVSPLSTTTYSIVCTGPGGQAIDQATVTVTTADNVPIFKED
;
A
#
# COMPACT_ATOMS: atom_id res chain seq x y z
N MET A 1 1.00 -43.93 -10.09
CA MET A 1 0.19 -43.04 -9.23
C MET A 1 -0.01 -41.71 -9.94
N PHE A 2 -1.20 -41.11 -9.90
CA PHE A 2 -1.45 -39.75 -10.42
C PHE A 2 -2.27 -38.96 -9.41
N GLY A 3 -2.10 -37.64 -9.37
CA GLY A 3 -2.91 -36.78 -8.52
C GLY A 3 -3.20 -35.44 -9.16
N THR A 4 -4.20 -34.74 -8.62
CA THR A 4 -4.53 -33.37 -8.99
C THR A 4 -4.45 -32.49 -7.76
N LEU A 5 -3.96 -31.27 -7.95
CA LEU A 5 -4.04 -30.18 -6.99
C LEU A 5 -4.57 -28.97 -7.73
N ILE A 6 -5.74 -28.49 -7.34
CA ILE A 6 -6.46 -27.44 -8.06
C ILE A 6 -6.85 -26.38 -7.03
N PRO A 7 -6.31 -25.15 -7.11
CA PRO A 7 -6.75 -24.07 -6.25
C PRO A 7 -8.09 -23.53 -6.73
N GLU A 8 -8.92 -23.00 -5.82
CA GLU A 8 -10.14 -22.26 -6.20
C GLU A 8 -9.82 -20.96 -6.97
N SER A 9 -8.61 -20.41 -6.77
CA SER A 9 -8.08 -19.24 -7.45
C SER A 9 -6.55 -19.29 -7.48
N ASN A 10 -5.93 -18.77 -8.53
CA ASN A 10 -4.46 -18.65 -8.63
C ASN A 10 -3.91 -17.40 -7.91
N SER A 11 -4.78 -16.62 -7.26
CA SER A 11 -4.38 -15.46 -6.47
C SER A 11 -5.33 -15.24 -5.29
N CYS A 12 -4.85 -14.62 -4.23
CA CYS A 12 -5.72 -14.12 -3.16
C CYS A 12 -5.32 -12.73 -2.67
N VAL A 13 -6.30 -12.02 -2.12
CA VAL A 13 -6.15 -10.66 -1.63
C VAL A 13 -5.99 -10.68 -0.12
N ILE A 14 -4.91 -10.09 0.39
CA ILE A 14 -4.64 -9.94 1.82
C ILE A 14 -5.34 -8.67 2.30
N ALA A 15 -6.26 -8.85 3.26
CA ALA A 15 -6.96 -7.73 3.87
C ALA A 15 -6.01 -6.83 4.68
N SER A 16 -6.40 -5.55 4.83
CA SER A 16 -5.68 -4.62 5.71
C SER A 16 -5.57 -5.18 7.12
N GLY A 17 -4.38 -5.05 7.73
CA GLY A 17 -4.05 -5.60 9.04
C GLY A 17 -3.55 -7.05 9.03
N ASN A 18 -3.67 -7.77 7.91
CA ASN A 18 -3.27 -9.17 7.80
C ASN A 18 -1.96 -9.35 7.03
N ASN A 19 -1.36 -10.53 7.18
CA ASN A 19 -0.14 -10.95 6.49
C ASN A 19 -0.31 -12.13 5.54
N SER A 20 -1.51 -12.71 5.48
CA SER A 20 -1.84 -13.82 4.62
C SER A 20 -3.31 -13.79 4.21
N CYS A 21 -3.61 -14.44 3.11
CA CYS A 21 -4.96 -14.83 2.71
C CYS A 21 -5.03 -16.35 2.60
N ASN A 22 -6.23 -16.93 2.59
CA ASN A 22 -6.40 -18.36 2.42
C ASN A 22 -6.95 -18.67 1.03
N ILE A 23 -6.50 -19.80 0.47
CA ILE A 23 -7.07 -20.38 -0.75
C ILE A 23 -7.47 -21.82 -0.42
N ASN A 24 -8.66 -22.22 -0.85
CA ASN A 24 -9.06 -23.62 -0.81
C ASN A 24 -8.49 -24.37 -2.01
N PHE A 25 -7.82 -25.49 -1.73
CA PHE A 25 -7.30 -26.40 -2.73
C PHE A 25 -8.15 -27.67 -2.74
N SER A 26 -8.65 -28.04 -3.91
CA SER A 26 -9.22 -29.37 -4.16
C SER A 26 -8.11 -30.30 -4.62
N TRP A 27 -8.04 -31.49 -4.03
CA TRP A 27 -7.01 -32.47 -4.37
C TRP A 27 -7.61 -33.87 -4.55
N SER A 28 -6.98 -34.68 -5.39
CA SER A 28 -7.34 -36.09 -5.56
C SER A 28 -6.12 -36.93 -5.94
N ILE A 29 -6.16 -38.22 -5.60
CA ILE A 29 -5.10 -39.20 -5.88
C ILE A 29 -5.74 -40.50 -6.37
N THR A 30 -5.18 -41.06 -7.43
CA THR A 30 -5.53 -42.40 -7.94
C THR A 30 -4.34 -43.34 -7.79
N ASN A 31 -4.60 -44.54 -7.25
CA ASN A 31 -3.62 -45.58 -6.95
C ASN A 31 -2.48 -45.07 -6.02
N PRO A 32 -2.79 -44.67 -4.77
CA PRO A 32 -1.78 -44.21 -3.81
C PRO A 32 -0.79 -45.33 -3.48
N GLU A 33 0.50 -44.97 -3.39
CA GLU A 33 1.59 -45.92 -3.13
C GLU A 33 2.00 -45.96 -1.65
N GLY A 34 1.51 -45.04 -0.83
CA GLY A 34 1.70 -45.07 0.61
C GLY A 34 0.54 -44.43 1.39
N ALA A 35 0.60 -44.60 2.71
CA ALA A 35 -0.46 -44.16 3.63
C ALA A 35 -0.47 -42.65 3.88
N THR A 36 0.60 -41.93 3.51
CA THR A 36 0.74 -40.50 3.76
C THR A 36 0.60 -39.69 2.48
N THR A 37 -0.28 -38.70 2.53
CA THR A 37 -0.46 -37.68 1.51
C THR A 37 -0.22 -36.32 2.15
N ALA A 38 0.47 -35.41 1.47
CA ALA A 38 0.69 -34.07 1.98
C ALA A 38 0.64 -33.02 0.87
N ILE A 39 0.15 -31.83 1.20
CA ILE A 39 0.42 -30.62 0.41
C ILE A 39 1.64 -29.94 1.02
N THR A 40 2.59 -29.56 0.18
CA THR A 40 3.81 -28.87 0.59
C THR A 40 3.98 -27.61 -0.25
N ALA A 41 4.72 -26.63 0.27
CA ALA A 41 5.09 -25.43 -0.46
C ALA A 41 6.38 -24.85 0.11
N ASN A 42 7.07 -24.02 -0.67
CA ASN A 42 8.26 -23.33 -0.18
C ASN A 42 7.93 -22.49 1.07
N GLU A 43 8.77 -22.62 2.11
CA GLU A 43 8.65 -21.89 3.39
C GLU A 43 7.35 -22.20 4.16
N MET A 44 6.76 -23.37 3.95
CA MET A 44 5.58 -23.85 4.67
C MET A 44 5.89 -25.18 5.35
N THR A 45 5.26 -25.42 6.50
CA THR A 45 5.19 -26.77 7.08
C THR A 45 4.24 -27.63 6.25
N ASP A 46 4.64 -28.87 5.98
CA ASP A 46 3.83 -29.84 5.25
C ASP A 46 2.47 -30.08 5.91
N VAL A 47 1.41 -30.08 5.09
CA VAL A 47 0.05 -30.33 5.54
C VAL A 47 -0.36 -31.74 5.17
N ASN A 48 -0.43 -32.62 6.18
CA ASN A 48 -0.86 -34.00 6.00
C ASN A 48 -2.37 -34.08 5.71
N LEU A 49 -2.73 -34.86 4.70
CA LEU A 49 -4.08 -35.05 4.23
C LEU A 49 -4.54 -36.48 4.50
N SER A 50 -5.82 -36.64 4.85
CA SER A 50 -6.46 -37.93 5.04
C SER A 50 -7.32 -38.33 3.83
N GLY A 51 -7.23 -39.59 3.41
CA GLY A 51 -8.03 -40.14 2.32
C GLY A 51 -7.37 -39.99 0.94
N SER A 52 -8.18 -40.14 -0.11
CA SER A 52 -7.70 -40.09 -1.51
C SER A 52 -8.17 -38.86 -2.27
N SER A 53 -8.98 -38.00 -1.64
CA SER A 53 -9.43 -36.73 -2.21
C SER A 53 -10.03 -35.85 -1.12
N GLY A 54 -10.07 -34.54 -1.35
CA GLY A 54 -10.75 -33.60 -0.45
C GLY A 54 -10.44 -32.16 -0.78
N ASN A 55 -10.81 -31.28 0.17
CA ASN A 55 -10.56 -29.85 0.10
C ASN A 55 -9.73 -29.44 1.31
N GLN A 56 -8.71 -28.61 1.09
CA GLN A 56 -7.84 -28.09 2.14
C GLN A 56 -7.67 -26.58 1.98
N SER A 57 -8.03 -25.82 3.01
CA SER A 57 -7.73 -24.39 3.08
C SER A 57 -6.29 -24.19 3.52
N LEU A 58 -5.50 -23.42 2.75
CA LEU A 58 -4.10 -23.18 3.03
C LEU A 58 -3.79 -21.68 3.05
N PRO A 59 -2.97 -21.22 4.02
CA PRO A 59 -2.53 -19.83 4.06
C PRO A 59 -1.48 -19.55 2.98
N VAL A 60 -1.70 -18.45 2.27
CA VAL A 60 -0.79 -17.84 1.31
C VAL A 60 -0.33 -16.52 1.95
N PRO A 61 0.87 -16.47 2.56
CA PRO A 61 1.42 -15.23 3.10
C PRO A 61 1.68 -14.23 1.99
N TYR A 62 1.87 -12.96 2.32
CA TYR A 62 2.41 -11.98 1.38
C TYR A 62 3.77 -12.47 0.87
N LEU A 63 3.95 -12.51 -0.44
CA LEU A 63 5.20 -12.94 -1.03
C LEU A 63 5.61 -11.99 -2.15
N SER A 64 6.88 -11.58 -2.12
CA SER A 64 7.50 -10.85 -3.24
C SER A 64 7.74 -11.74 -4.47
N SER A 65 7.61 -13.06 -4.32
CA SER A 65 7.68 -14.06 -5.39
C SER A 65 6.52 -15.07 -5.26
N PRO A 66 6.00 -15.63 -6.37
CA PRO A 66 4.87 -16.55 -6.30
C PRO A 66 5.15 -17.80 -5.45
N ARG A 67 4.17 -18.25 -4.66
CA ARG A 67 4.28 -19.53 -3.95
C ARG A 67 3.95 -20.67 -4.89
N ILE A 68 4.72 -21.75 -4.81
CA ILE A 68 4.43 -22.97 -5.55
C ILE A 68 4.01 -24.06 -4.56
N PHE A 69 2.81 -24.59 -4.77
CA PHE A 69 2.23 -25.67 -3.99
C PHE A 69 2.38 -27.01 -4.73
N TYR A 70 2.68 -28.06 -3.99
CA TYR A 70 2.90 -29.40 -4.52
C TYR A 70 2.05 -30.41 -3.76
N LEU A 71 1.58 -31.44 -4.45
CA LEU A 71 0.93 -32.59 -3.84
C LEU A 71 1.89 -33.77 -3.83
N TYR A 72 2.08 -34.37 -2.66
CA TYR A 72 2.93 -35.54 -2.46
C TYR A 72 2.14 -36.72 -1.91
N ASN A 73 2.48 -37.93 -2.35
CA ASN A 73 2.11 -39.17 -1.66
C ASN A 73 3.36 -40.04 -1.50
N ASN A 74 3.60 -40.53 -0.29
CA ASN A 74 4.79 -41.34 0.03
C ASN A 74 6.11 -40.71 -0.47
N ALA A 75 6.29 -39.40 -0.23
CA ALA A 75 7.43 -38.59 -0.67
C ALA A 75 7.62 -38.47 -2.20
N LYS A 76 6.64 -38.83 -3.03
CA LYS A 76 6.63 -38.61 -4.49
C LYS A 76 5.67 -37.50 -4.89
N SER A 77 6.15 -36.54 -5.69
CA SER A 77 5.35 -35.41 -6.21
C SER A 77 4.40 -35.86 -7.34
N LEU A 78 3.17 -35.36 -7.33
CA LEU A 78 2.05 -35.83 -8.15
C LEU A 78 1.47 -34.83 -9.15
N VAL A 79 1.99 -33.60 -9.25
CA VAL A 79 1.46 -32.56 -10.15
C VAL A 79 2.10 -32.66 -11.56
N PRO A 80 1.39 -32.50 -12.70
CA PRO A 80 1.94 -32.69 -14.05
C PRO A 80 2.90 -31.53 -14.43
N THR A 81 4.05 -31.74 -15.09
CA THR A 81 4.16 -32.05 -16.53
C THR A 81 5.23 -33.09 -16.88
N SER A 82 4.84 -34.03 -17.76
CA SER A 82 5.63 -35.01 -18.54
C SER A 82 6.68 -35.89 -17.82
N GLU A 83 6.21 -36.73 -16.89
CA GLU A 83 6.86 -37.95 -16.36
C GLU A 83 7.62 -37.88 -15.01
N SER A 84 7.54 -36.75 -14.29
CA SER A 84 7.98 -36.55 -12.88
C SER A 84 9.43 -36.94 -12.54
N PRO A 85 10.25 -35.94 -12.18
CA PRO A 85 10.63 -35.83 -10.76
C PRO A 85 10.22 -34.51 -10.10
N ASN A 86 9.96 -33.46 -10.88
CA ASN A 86 9.70 -32.09 -10.41
C ASN A 86 8.44 -31.52 -11.07
N GLY A 87 7.26 -32.03 -10.72
CA GLY A 87 5.98 -31.47 -11.16
C GLY A 87 5.94 -29.96 -10.94
N SER A 88 5.51 -29.16 -11.91
CA SER A 88 5.62 -27.68 -11.90
C SER A 88 4.86 -27.01 -10.73
N GLY A 89 4.09 -27.79 -9.97
CA GLY A 89 3.28 -27.32 -8.86
C GLY A 89 2.17 -26.38 -9.31
N VAL A 90 1.42 -25.89 -8.34
CA VAL A 90 0.40 -24.86 -8.53
C VAL A 90 0.97 -23.56 -8.02
N THR A 91 1.16 -22.61 -8.93
CA THR A 91 1.60 -21.26 -8.57
C THR A 91 0.42 -20.44 -8.08
N VAL A 92 0.57 -19.85 -6.90
CA VAL A 92 -0.39 -18.93 -6.29
C VAL A 92 0.31 -17.65 -5.88
N THR A 93 -0.28 -16.51 -6.22
CA THR A 93 0.17 -15.19 -5.77
C THR A 93 -0.72 -14.63 -4.68
N SER A 94 -0.19 -13.67 -3.93
CA SER A 94 -0.93 -12.91 -2.95
C SER A 94 -0.51 -11.46 -3.01
N ASP A 95 -1.47 -10.56 -2.93
CA ASP A 95 -1.23 -9.12 -2.92
C ASP A 95 -2.11 -8.44 -1.90
N CYS A 96 -1.67 -7.28 -1.43
CA CYS A 96 -2.47 -6.46 -0.54
C CYS A 96 -3.74 -5.95 -1.24
N VAL A 97 -4.83 -5.81 -0.50
CA VAL A 97 -6.07 -5.20 -1.00
C VAL A 97 -5.79 -3.81 -1.56
N SER A 98 -6.50 -3.43 -2.62
CA SER A 98 -6.38 -2.11 -3.24
C SER A 98 -6.44 -0.98 -2.21
N GLY A 99 -5.55 0.00 -2.33
CA GLY A 99 -5.40 1.10 -1.36
C GLY A 99 -4.52 0.78 -0.15
N THR A 100 -3.97 -0.43 -0.07
CA THR A 100 -2.99 -0.82 0.95
C THR A 100 -1.68 -1.30 0.31
N SER A 101 -0.62 -1.30 1.12
CA SER A 101 0.71 -1.73 0.71
C SER A 101 1.37 -2.52 1.83
N TRP A 102 2.28 -3.42 1.46
CA TRP A 102 3.05 -4.22 2.41
C TRP A 102 4.07 -3.34 3.13
N ASN A 103 4.08 -3.36 4.46
CA ASN A 103 5.07 -2.62 5.26
C ASN A 103 6.27 -3.48 5.71
N GLY A 104 6.39 -4.71 5.22
CA GLY A 104 7.36 -5.69 5.74
C GLY A 104 6.76 -6.69 6.74
N SER A 105 5.51 -6.51 7.19
CA SER A 105 4.88 -7.41 8.16
C SER A 105 3.40 -7.65 7.94
N ILE A 106 2.62 -6.63 7.56
CA ILE A 106 1.19 -6.73 7.26
C ILE A 106 0.84 -5.75 6.12
N CYS A 107 -0.31 -5.97 5.47
CA CYS A 107 -0.88 -4.97 4.56
C CYS A 107 -1.43 -3.80 5.37
N ILE A 108 -0.96 -2.58 5.10
CA ILE A 108 -1.43 -1.37 5.80
C ILE A 108 -1.92 -0.32 4.82
N VAL A 109 -2.84 0.51 5.30
CA VAL A 109 -3.16 1.78 4.65
C VAL A 109 -2.14 2.81 5.10
N PHE A 110 -1.40 3.42 4.17
CA PHE A 110 -0.44 4.46 4.53
C PHE A 110 -1.17 5.78 4.83
N SER A 111 -0.84 6.38 5.98
CA SER A 111 -1.36 7.69 6.35
C SER A 111 -0.80 8.79 5.42
N PRO A 112 -1.66 9.72 4.97
CA PRO A 112 -1.25 10.96 4.36
C PRO A 112 -0.18 11.72 5.14
N THR A 113 0.67 12.45 4.43
CA THR A 113 1.45 13.56 5.00
C THR A 113 1.02 14.87 4.35
N ALA A 114 1.29 16.00 4.98
CA ALA A 114 1.10 17.30 4.38
C ALA A 114 2.22 18.22 4.88
N THR A 115 2.80 19.00 3.98
CA THR A 115 3.74 20.07 4.31
C THR A 115 3.31 21.31 3.55
N LEU A 116 3.24 22.45 4.23
CA LEU A 116 2.96 23.76 3.66
C LEU A 116 3.98 24.77 4.18
N THR A 117 4.60 25.49 3.27
CA THR A 117 5.58 26.53 3.60
C THR A 117 5.23 27.82 2.89
N ALA A 118 5.64 28.95 3.48
CA ALA A 118 5.51 30.27 2.90
C ALA A 118 6.90 30.93 2.81
N SER A 119 7.24 31.52 1.67
CA SER A 119 8.49 32.23 1.47
C SER A 119 8.30 33.46 0.58
N PRO A 120 8.61 34.68 1.07
CA PRO A 120 8.99 35.00 2.45
C PRO A 120 7.82 34.89 3.45
N ARG A 121 8.11 34.53 4.72
CA ARG A 121 7.10 34.48 5.80
C ARG A 121 6.63 35.86 6.28
N THR A 122 7.37 36.91 5.95
CA THR A 122 7.02 38.30 6.28
C THR A 122 7.09 39.12 5.02
N ILE A 123 6.03 39.88 4.76
CA ILE A 123 5.92 40.76 3.60
C ILE A 123 5.47 42.15 4.04
N VAL A 124 5.89 43.17 3.28
CA VAL A 124 5.25 44.49 3.37
C VAL A 124 3.94 44.45 2.58
N ILE A 125 2.91 45.14 3.08
CA ILE A 125 1.62 45.24 2.39
C ILE A 125 1.80 45.60 0.90
N GLY A 126 1.10 44.87 0.02
CA GLY A 126 1.23 44.99 -1.44
C GLY A 126 2.33 44.13 -2.08
N SER A 127 3.21 43.51 -1.28
CA SER A 127 4.14 42.47 -1.76
C SER A 127 3.47 41.09 -1.80
N SER A 128 4.20 40.07 -2.24
CA SER A 128 3.72 38.70 -2.33
C SER A 128 4.60 37.70 -1.58
N SER A 129 4.01 36.56 -1.22
CA SER A 129 4.68 35.36 -0.72
C SER A 129 4.34 34.19 -1.62
N VAL A 130 5.25 33.24 -1.78
CA VAL A 130 4.99 31.96 -2.44
C VAL A 130 4.66 30.92 -1.39
N LEU A 131 3.50 30.29 -1.50
CA LEU A 131 3.14 29.09 -0.77
C LEU A 131 3.61 27.88 -1.56
N THR A 132 4.33 26.96 -0.93
CA THR A 132 4.75 25.69 -1.53
C THR A 132 4.27 24.55 -0.66
N TRP A 133 3.65 23.54 -1.27
CA TRP A 133 3.19 22.36 -0.57
C TRP A 133 3.64 21.06 -1.22
N SER A 134 3.71 20.02 -0.39
CA SER A 134 3.94 18.66 -0.82
C SER A 134 3.26 17.67 0.13
N SER A 135 2.97 16.48 -0.38
CA SER A 135 2.24 15.45 0.33
C SER A 135 2.61 14.07 -0.21
N THR A 136 2.59 13.06 0.66
CA THR A 136 2.71 11.65 0.31
C THR A 136 1.47 10.88 0.73
N ASN A 137 1.17 9.77 0.05
CA ASN A 137 0.02 8.90 0.33
C ASN A 137 -1.35 9.61 0.21
N THR A 138 -1.46 10.60 -0.68
CA THR A 138 -2.67 11.40 -0.88
C THR A 138 -3.13 11.36 -2.32
N THR A 139 -4.44 11.55 -2.50
CA THR A 139 -5.11 11.63 -3.79
C THR A 139 -5.41 13.07 -4.18
N SER A 140 -5.58 13.96 -3.19
CA SER A 140 -5.83 15.38 -3.43
C SER A 140 -5.45 16.22 -2.22
N CYS A 141 -5.10 17.48 -2.46
CA CYS A 141 -5.00 18.50 -1.43
C CYS A 141 -6.02 19.62 -1.66
N THR A 142 -6.37 20.33 -0.60
CA THR A 142 -7.24 21.52 -0.64
C THR A 142 -6.65 22.60 0.25
N GLY A 143 -6.48 23.79 -0.31
CA GLY A 143 -5.98 24.96 0.39
C GLY A 143 -7.11 25.79 0.99
N THR A 144 -6.87 26.42 2.12
CA THR A 144 -7.70 27.50 2.68
C THR A 144 -6.95 28.81 2.55
N GLY A 145 -7.55 29.79 1.87
CA GLY A 145 -6.91 31.06 1.52
C GLY A 145 -6.10 31.01 0.21
N PHE A 146 -6.00 29.86 -0.45
CA PHE A 146 -5.37 29.68 -1.76
C PHE A 146 -5.97 28.47 -2.48
N ASP A 147 -5.86 28.44 -3.82
CA ASP A 147 -6.28 27.29 -4.62
C ASP A 147 -5.11 26.35 -4.88
N THR A 148 -5.38 25.05 -4.80
CA THR A 148 -4.42 23.98 -5.08
C THR A 148 -4.73 23.26 -6.40
N GLY A 149 -5.93 23.46 -6.96
CA GLY A 149 -6.41 22.68 -8.10
C GLY A 149 -6.50 21.17 -7.83
N GLY A 150 -6.45 20.74 -6.56
CA GLY A 150 -6.37 19.34 -6.16
C GLY A 150 -4.96 18.74 -6.23
N ALA A 151 -3.93 19.49 -6.64
CA ALA A 151 -2.57 19.00 -6.77
C ALA A 151 -1.97 18.60 -5.41
N THR A 152 -1.28 17.46 -5.36
CA THR A 152 -0.65 16.94 -4.12
C THR A 152 0.71 17.55 -3.82
N SER A 153 1.32 18.20 -4.82
CA SER A 153 2.55 18.98 -4.67
C SER A 153 2.58 20.06 -5.73
N ASP A 154 2.57 21.32 -5.31
CA ASP A 154 2.74 22.48 -6.19
C ASP A 154 3.04 23.73 -5.36
N ASN A 155 2.92 24.90 -5.99
CA ASN A 155 3.10 26.20 -5.40
C ASN A 155 2.06 27.20 -5.90
N ALA A 156 1.78 28.23 -5.10
CA ALA A 156 0.86 29.31 -5.43
C ALA A 156 1.36 30.63 -4.84
N THR A 157 1.26 31.72 -5.62
CA THR A 157 1.59 33.06 -5.14
C THR A 157 0.38 33.69 -4.45
N VAL A 158 0.60 34.28 -3.28
CA VAL A 158 -0.42 35.00 -2.50
C VAL A 158 0.06 36.40 -2.13
N SER A 159 -0.88 37.35 -2.04
CA SER A 159 -0.60 38.74 -1.64
C SER A 159 -1.59 39.22 -0.58
N PRO A 160 -1.54 38.69 0.66
CA PRO A 160 -2.49 39.05 1.70
C PRO A 160 -2.33 40.52 2.13
N LEU A 161 -3.45 41.17 2.45
CA LEU A 161 -3.47 42.57 2.92
C LEU A 161 -3.31 42.69 4.45
N SER A 162 -3.40 41.58 5.17
CA SER A 162 -3.20 41.48 6.62
C SER A 162 -2.59 40.12 6.96
N THR A 163 -1.98 39.98 8.13
CA THR A 163 -1.39 38.70 8.56
C THR A 163 -2.39 37.57 8.42
N THR A 164 -2.06 36.60 7.57
CA THR A 164 -2.97 35.52 7.16
C THR A 164 -2.33 34.17 7.42
N THR A 165 -3.06 33.28 8.08
CA THR A 165 -2.71 31.86 8.19
C THR A 165 -3.38 31.08 7.09
N TYR A 166 -2.57 30.41 6.27
CA TYR A 166 -3.00 29.48 5.25
C TYR A 166 -2.94 28.06 5.80
N SER A 167 -3.92 27.23 5.44
CA SER A 167 -3.92 25.81 5.79
C SER A 167 -4.08 24.94 4.56
N ILE A 168 -3.47 23.77 4.58
CA ILE A 168 -3.67 22.72 3.58
C ILE A 168 -4.26 21.49 4.25
N VAL A 169 -5.22 20.85 3.58
CA VAL A 169 -5.76 19.54 3.96
C VAL A 169 -5.50 18.59 2.80
N CYS A 170 -4.68 17.57 3.01
CA CYS A 170 -4.41 16.53 2.02
C CYS A 170 -5.09 15.23 2.42
N THR A 171 -5.90 14.67 1.52
CA THR A 171 -6.71 13.47 1.74
C THR A 171 -6.14 12.30 0.96
N GLY A 172 -6.15 11.12 1.57
CA GLY A 172 -5.79 9.87 0.92
C GLY A 172 -6.46 8.67 1.57
N PRO A 173 -6.19 7.44 1.09
CA PRO A 173 -6.81 6.23 1.62
C PRO A 173 -6.62 6.06 3.14
N GLY A 174 -5.47 6.51 3.68
CA GLY A 174 -5.16 6.44 5.11
C GLY A 174 -5.71 7.59 5.96
N GLY A 175 -6.62 8.40 5.43
CA GLY A 175 -7.27 9.50 6.15
C GLY A 175 -6.89 10.88 5.60
N GLN A 176 -6.52 11.79 6.49
CA GLN A 176 -6.16 13.16 6.13
C GLN A 176 -4.95 13.64 6.93
N ALA A 177 -4.16 14.52 6.32
CA ALA A 177 -3.10 15.27 6.97
C ALA A 177 -3.32 16.77 6.75
N ILE A 178 -2.97 17.58 7.75
CA ILE A 178 -3.19 19.02 7.77
C ILE A 178 -1.89 19.71 8.15
N ASP A 179 -1.57 20.81 7.47
CA ASP A 179 -0.46 21.69 7.84
C ASP A 179 -0.85 23.16 7.63
N GLN A 180 -0.13 24.09 8.27
CA GLN A 180 -0.38 25.53 8.20
C GLN A 180 0.90 26.36 8.02
N ALA A 181 0.79 27.43 7.24
CA ALA A 181 1.83 28.44 7.10
C ALA A 181 1.22 29.83 7.31
N THR A 182 1.88 30.68 8.10
CA THR A 182 1.44 32.05 8.33
C THR A 182 2.34 33.04 7.59
N VAL A 183 1.72 33.93 6.82
CA VAL A 183 2.37 35.09 6.20
C VAL A 183 2.04 36.32 7.04
N THR A 184 3.06 36.90 7.65
CA THR A 184 2.97 38.14 8.44
C THR A 184 3.03 39.34 7.52
N VAL A 185 2.07 40.25 7.65
CA VAL A 185 2.02 41.48 6.84
C VAL A 185 2.39 42.67 7.73
N THR A 186 3.42 43.41 7.34
CA THR A 186 3.80 44.68 7.97
C THR A 186 3.43 45.84 7.06
N THR A 187 3.19 47.01 7.66
CA THR A 187 3.14 48.26 6.89
C THR A 187 4.57 48.69 6.56
N ALA A 188 4.76 49.44 5.48
CA ALA A 188 6.01 50.16 5.31
C ALA A 188 6.17 51.11 6.50
N ASP A 189 7.31 51.07 7.19
CA ASP A 189 7.63 52.10 8.17
C ASP A 189 7.67 53.44 7.41
N ASN A 190 6.69 54.30 7.68
CA ASN A 190 6.81 55.71 7.29
C ASN A 190 7.97 56.27 8.10
N VAL A 191 9.15 56.35 7.50
CA VAL A 191 10.26 57.14 8.05
C VAL A 191 9.73 58.55 8.30
N PRO A 192 9.72 59.05 9.54
CA PRO A 192 9.37 60.44 9.79
C PRO A 192 10.39 61.31 9.05
N ILE A 193 9.93 62.06 8.04
CA ILE A 193 10.75 63.12 7.44
C ILE A 193 10.83 64.22 8.48
N PHE A 194 11.91 64.27 9.26
CA PHE A 194 12.26 65.48 9.98
C PHE A 194 12.54 66.56 8.92
N LYS A 195 11.64 67.53 8.80
CA LYS A 195 11.97 68.79 8.13
C LYS A 195 12.79 69.61 9.14
N GLU A 196 14.06 69.85 8.83
CA GLU A 196 14.78 70.96 9.45
C GLU A 196 14.22 72.26 8.86
N ASP A 197 13.78 73.16 9.74
CA ASP A 197 13.40 74.55 9.44
C ASP A 197 14.63 75.43 9.23
#